data_AF-A0A1X2HYA3-F1
#
_entry.id   AF-A0A1X2HYA3-F1
#
_cell.length_a   1.000
_cell.length_b   1.000
_cell.length_c   1.000
_cell.angle_alpha   90.00
_cell.angle_beta   90.00
_cell.angle_gamma   90.00
#
_symmetry.space_group_name_H-M   'P 1'
#
loop_
_entity.id
_entity.type
_entity.pdbx_description
1 polymer ?
#
loop_
_entity_poly.entity_id
_entity_poly.type
_entity_poly.pdbx_seq_one_letter_code
_entity_poly.pdbx_strand_id
1 'polypeptide(L)'
;MTGFQRWSLPVLYAINNDLRIVATKVDDEASETSDGNRRKLEEAANVISKSFTYCITDRTAGNSSKKFGTYFMIGLLFRIYFKLKQQNLCKNILRALKATDMPPIERFPKSDRVTFRYYLGRLYFLGEEYAKAETELDLAFRECLRSQKKNKELILQTLLPVRLMRGVLPTNALLNQYPKTKQVYGGIAKAIKMGNVKAFNEALVQAEATLIRQGTYFAVEKAQSIAMRQLFRKVYLVMDNSTRLAIPKFKTALEFVGLEVDMEETEWMLANMIYKGYIKGYLSHEKLFLVLSKGDPFPNISSSIQ
;
A
#
# COMPACT_ATOMS: atom_id res chain seq x y z
N MET A 1 5.51 46.28 11.64
CA MET A 1 4.36 45.74 10.89
C MET A 1 4.01 44.39 11.47
N THR A 2 2.81 44.23 12.03
CA THR A 2 2.28 42.92 12.42
C THR A 2 2.18 42.05 11.17
N GLY A 3 3.19 41.21 10.93
CA GLY A 3 3.23 40.33 9.77
C GLY A 3 2.01 39.41 9.72
N PHE A 4 1.65 38.92 8.53
CA PHE A 4 0.57 37.97 8.36
C PHE A 4 0.70 36.79 9.34
N GLN A 5 -0.36 36.55 10.13
CA GLN A 5 -0.45 35.49 11.13
C GLN A 5 -1.39 34.37 10.64
N ARG A 6 -1.76 33.43 11.49
CA ARG A 6 -2.64 32.29 11.14
C ARG A 6 -3.93 32.66 10.38
N TRP A 7 -4.50 33.84 10.62
CA TRP A 7 -5.72 34.30 9.94
C TRP A 7 -5.57 34.37 8.41
N SER A 8 -4.35 34.54 7.89
CA SER A 8 -4.10 34.64 6.44
C SER A 8 -3.98 33.27 5.76
N LEU A 9 -3.90 32.18 6.52
CA LEU A 9 -3.73 30.84 5.97
C LEU A 9 -4.87 30.42 5.01
N PRO A 10 -6.16 30.70 5.26
CA PRO A 10 -7.22 30.35 4.31
C PRO A 10 -7.02 30.99 2.93
N VAL A 11 -6.56 32.24 2.88
CA VAL A 11 -6.25 32.93 1.61
C VAL A 11 -5.07 32.25 0.92
N LEU A 12 -4.02 31.95 1.68
CA LEU A 12 -2.85 31.24 1.16
C LEU A 12 -3.24 29.85 0.62
N TYR A 13 -4.15 29.14 1.29
CA TYR A 13 -4.63 27.83 0.86
C TYR A 13 -5.39 27.91 -0.47
N ALA A 14 -6.31 28.87 -0.60
CA ALA A 14 -7.09 29.07 -1.82
C ALA A 14 -6.17 29.35 -3.01
N ILE A 15 -5.29 30.37 -2.89
CA ILE A 15 -4.38 30.77 -3.98
C ILE A 15 -3.48 29.61 -4.42
N ASN A 16 -2.87 28.89 -3.48
CA ASN A 16 -1.97 27.78 -3.83
C ASN A 16 -2.72 26.57 -4.40
N ASN A 17 -3.95 26.30 -3.92
CA ASN A 17 -4.78 25.23 -4.47
C ASN A 17 -5.27 25.56 -5.88
N ASP A 18 -5.68 26.79 -6.13
CA ASP A 18 -6.15 27.25 -7.44
C ASP A 18 -4.99 27.28 -8.44
N LEU A 19 -3.81 27.76 -8.03
CA LEU A 19 -2.58 27.66 -8.83
C LEU A 19 -2.30 26.22 -9.25
N ARG A 20 -2.38 25.26 -8.31
CA ARG A 20 -2.22 23.83 -8.64
C ARG A 20 -3.26 23.37 -9.66
N ILE A 21 -4.53 23.74 -9.49
CA ILE A 21 -5.62 23.31 -10.38
C ILE A 21 -5.43 23.89 -11.79
N VAL A 22 -5.13 25.18 -11.90
CA VAL A 22 -4.91 25.86 -13.19
C VAL A 22 -3.69 25.27 -13.88
N ALA A 23 -2.56 25.15 -13.19
CA ALA A 23 -1.35 24.53 -13.75
C ALA A 23 -1.58 23.08 -14.21
N THR A 24 -2.37 22.33 -13.44
CA THR A 24 -2.77 20.96 -13.80
C THR A 24 -3.58 20.94 -15.10
N LYS A 25 -4.57 21.81 -15.25
CA LYS A 25 -5.42 21.85 -16.46
C LYS A 25 -4.62 22.25 -17.70
N VAL A 26 -3.79 23.28 -17.58
CA VAL A 26 -2.96 23.77 -18.68
C VAL A 26 -2.00 22.67 -19.17
N ASP A 27 -1.34 21.96 -18.26
CA ASP A 27 -0.45 20.86 -18.65
C ASP A 27 -1.20 19.64 -19.19
N ASP A 28 -2.41 19.37 -18.69
CA ASP A 28 -3.24 18.27 -19.21
C ASP A 28 -3.71 18.58 -20.66
N GLU A 29 -4.10 19.82 -20.97
CA GLU A 29 -4.45 20.29 -22.33
C GLU A 29 -3.23 20.33 -23.26
N ALA A 30 -2.09 20.84 -22.78
CA ALA A 30 -0.86 20.93 -23.58
C ALA A 30 -0.27 19.55 -23.92
N SER A 31 -0.51 18.54 -23.07
CA SER A 31 -0.05 17.17 -23.32
C SER A 31 -0.74 16.48 -24.51
N GLU A 32 -1.88 17.02 -24.97
CA GLU A 32 -2.55 16.58 -26.19
C GLU A 32 -1.94 17.20 -27.45
N THR A 33 -1.15 18.27 -27.32
CA THR A 33 -0.64 19.09 -28.44
C THR A 33 0.88 19.16 -28.57
N SER A 34 1.65 18.88 -27.51
CA SER A 34 3.12 18.92 -27.55
C SER A 34 3.78 18.00 -26.50
N ASP A 35 5.05 17.66 -26.75
CA ASP A 35 5.89 16.73 -26.00
C ASP A 35 5.71 16.87 -24.47
N GLY A 36 5.26 15.79 -23.82
CA GLY A 36 4.54 15.71 -22.53
C GLY A 36 5.24 16.23 -21.26
N ASN A 37 5.82 17.41 -21.34
CA ASN A 37 6.62 18.05 -20.32
C ASN A 37 5.71 18.94 -19.46
N ARG A 38 5.42 18.51 -18.23
CA ARG A 38 4.50 19.19 -17.28
C ARG A 38 5.14 20.40 -16.60
N ARG A 39 5.58 21.36 -17.42
CA ARG A 39 6.37 22.53 -17.00
C ARG A 39 5.58 23.46 -16.08
N LYS A 40 4.28 23.66 -16.32
CA LYS A 40 3.49 24.59 -15.49
C LYS A 40 3.23 24.03 -14.10
N LEU A 41 3.07 22.72 -13.99
CA LEU A 41 2.92 22.07 -12.70
C LEU A 41 4.23 22.10 -11.89
N GLU A 42 5.40 22.03 -12.55
CA GLU A 42 6.70 22.25 -11.90
C GLU A 42 6.88 23.69 -11.42
N GLU A 43 6.53 24.69 -12.25
CA GLU A 43 6.53 26.10 -11.85
C GLU A 43 5.62 26.34 -10.63
N ALA A 44 4.41 25.76 -10.65
CA ALA A 44 3.48 25.83 -9.51
C ALA A 44 4.07 25.16 -8.25
N ALA A 45 4.75 24.02 -8.39
CA ALA A 45 5.42 23.36 -7.26
C ALA A 45 6.48 24.25 -6.61
N ASN A 46 7.26 24.98 -7.42
CA ASN A 46 8.26 25.92 -6.92
C ASN A 46 7.64 27.07 -6.11
N VAL A 47 6.51 27.62 -6.57
CA VAL A 47 5.77 28.65 -5.84
C VAL A 47 5.19 28.10 -4.52
N ILE A 48 4.55 26.94 -4.57
CA ILE A 48 3.96 26.30 -3.38
C ILE A 48 5.06 25.90 -2.38
N SER A 49 6.25 25.53 -2.84
CA SER A 49 7.40 25.22 -1.98
C SER A 49 7.89 26.45 -1.19
N LYS A 50 7.82 27.65 -1.80
CA LYS A 50 8.05 28.91 -1.08
C LYS A 50 6.98 29.13 -0.01
N SER A 51 5.70 28.94 -0.34
CA SER A 51 4.59 29.00 0.63
C SER A 51 4.77 28.02 1.80
N PHE A 52 5.20 26.79 1.52
CA PHE A 52 5.57 25.80 2.54
C PHE A 52 6.70 26.32 3.44
N THR A 53 7.75 26.87 2.85
CA THR A 53 8.90 27.44 3.59
C THR A 53 8.46 28.57 4.52
N TYR A 54 7.56 29.44 4.08
CA TYR A 54 7.02 30.51 4.92
C TYR A 54 6.17 29.99 6.10
N CYS A 55 5.47 28.87 5.93
CA CYS A 55 4.71 28.24 7.01
C CYS A 55 5.63 27.56 8.04
N ILE A 56 6.58 26.76 7.58
CA ILE A 56 7.41 25.92 8.46
C ILE A 56 8.45 26.71 9.26
N THR A 57 8.99 27.79 8.68
CA THR A 57 10.01 28.64 9.34
C THR A 57 9.41 29.71 10.26
N ASP A 58 8.07 29.77 10.38
CA ASP A 58 7.40 30.78 11.18
C ASP A 58 7.79 30.69 12.67
N ARG A 59 8.30 31.80 13.20
CA ARG A 59 8.74 31.91 14.60
C ARG A 59 7.62 32.41 15.53
N THR A 60 6.46 32.73 14.99
CA THR A 60 5.30 33.17 15.78
C THR A 60 4.86 32.05 16.73
N ALA A 61 4.78 32.36 18.02
CA ALA A 61 4.44 31.40 19.07
C ALA A 61 2.93 31.12 19.15
N GLY A 62 2.58 29.95 19.70
CA GLY A 62 1.21 29.61 20.05
C GLY A 62 0.26 29.41 18.87
N ASN A 63 -1.03 29.67 19.11
CA ASN A 63 -2.10 29.41 18.15
C ASN A 63 -2.11 30.35 16.95
N SER A 64 -1.39 31.48 16.99
CA SER A 64 -1.30 32.44 15.88
C SER A 64 -0.26 32.07 14.82
N SER A 65 0.46 30.96 15.02
CA SER A 65 1.52 30.48 14.13
C SER A 65 0.99 30.04 12.76
N LYS A 66 1.73 30.36 11.70
CA LYS A 66 1.55 29.85 10.34
C LYS A 66 2.01 28.41 10.19
N LYS A 67 2.71 27.84 11.18
CA LYS A 67 3.05 26.41 11.22
C LYS A 67 1.82 25.52 11.05
N PHE A 68 0.63 25.99 11.43
CA PHE A 68 -0.64 25.29 11.22
C PHE A 68 -1.00 25.05 9.75
N GLY A 69 -0.38 25.76 8.80
CA GLY A 69 -0.56 25.56 7.36
C GLY A 69 0.44 24.64 6.69
N THR A 70 1.44 24.15 7.45
CA THR A 70 2.50 23.29 6.90
C THR A 70 1.93 22.01 6.27
N TYR A 71 1.06 21.28 6.96
CA TYR A 71 0.51 20.02 6.41
C TYR A 71 -0.41 20.22 5.20
N PHE A 72 -1.14 21.34 5.13
CA PHE A 72 -1.91 21.67 3.94
C PHE A 72 -0.99 21.86 2.72
N MET A 73 0.09 22.63 2.89
CA MET A 73 1.08 22.83 1.81
C MET A 73 1.79 21.55 1.43
N ILE A 74 2.17 20.70 2.41
CA ILE A 74 2.72 19.37 2.13
C ILE A 74 1.73 18.55 1.29
N GLY A 75 0.44 18.58 1.63
CA GLY A 75 -0.60 17.89 0.87
C GLY A 75 -0.70 18.35 -0.59
N LEU A 76 -0.54 19.66 -0.85
CA LEU A 76 -0.48 20.19 -2.22
C LEU A 76 0.79 19.75 -2.96
N LEU A 77 1.95 19.88 -2.32
CA LEU A 77 3.24 19.49 -2.91
C LEU A 77 3.29 18.00 -3.23
N PHE A 78 2.83 17.14 -2.32
CA PHE A 78 2.80 15.70 -2.54
C PHE A 78 1.85 15.33 -3.68
N ARG A 79 0.68 15.99 -3.82
CA ARG A 79 -0.20 15.79 -4.99
C ARG A 79 0.55 16.07 -6.30
N ILE A 80 1.32 17.15 -6.34
CA ILE A 80 2.10 17.54 -7.52
C ILE A 80 3.23 16.55 -7.77
N TYR A 81 4.09 16.29 -6.78
CA TYR A 81 5.26 15.42 -6.94
C TYR A 81 4.89 13.98 -7.31
N PHE A 82 3.79 13.45 -6.77
CA PHE A 82 3.29 12.14 -7.21
C PHE A 82 2.72 12.17 -8.64
N LYS A 83 2.11 13.28 -9.08
CA LYS A 83 1.65 13.44 -10.46
C LYS A 83 2.82 13.57 -11.44
N LEU A 84 3.91 14.22 -11.02
CA LEU A 84 5.16 14.38 -11.79
C LEU A 84 6.09 13.17 -11.74
N LYS A 85 5.78 12.14 -10.93
CA LYS A 85 6.68 10.99 -10.66
C LYS A 85 8.05 11.44 -10.09
N GLN A 86 8.07 12.51 -9.30
CA GLN A 86 9.25 13.07 -8.64
C GLN A 86 9.22 12.81 -7.12
N GLN A 87 9.01 11.56 -6.71
CA GLN A 87 8.81 11.20 -5.29
C GLN A 87 10.05 11.48 -4.42
N ASN A 88 11.24 11.60 -5.02
CA ASN A 88 12.47 12.00 -4.33
C ASN A 88 12.34 13.39 -3.67
N LEU A 89 11.60 14.32 -4.28
CA LEU A 89 11.37 15.66 -3.73
C LEU A 89 10.55 15.62 -2.43
N CYS A 90 9.67 14.62 -2.28
CA CYS A 90 8.93 14.44 -1.04
C CYS A 90 9.87 14.16 0.15
N LYS A 91 11.00 13.48 -0.07
CA LYS A 91 11.99 13.21 0.99
C LYS A 91 12.60 14.50 1.54
N ASN A 92 12.81 15.51 0.69
CA ASN A 92 13.32 16.82 1.10
C ASN A 92 12.33 17.54 2.03
N ILE A 93 11.04 17.51 1.68
CA ILE A 93 9.97 18.06 2.51
C ILE A 93 9.90 17.35 3.87
N LEU A 94 10.01 16.02 3.89
CA LEU A 94 10.03 15.24 5.14
C LEU A 94 11.26 15.56 6.02
N ARG A 95 12.43 15.79 5.43
CA ARG A 95 13.63 16.21 6.16
C ARG A 95 13.44 17.58 6.82
N ALA A 96 12.90 18.56 6.08
CA ALA A 96 12.59 19.88 6.62
C ALA A 96 11.58 19.82 7.77
N LEU A 97 10.55 18.96 7.62
CA LEU A 97 9.56 18.72 8.67
C LEU A 97 10.17 18.15 9.95
N LYS A 98 11.09 17.17 9.82
CA LYS A 98 11.78 16.56 10.98
C LYS A 98 12.77 17.50 11.68
N ALA A 99 13.36 18.43 10.94
CA ALA A 99 14.32 19.39 11.48
C ALA A 99 13.65 20.55 12.24
N THR A 100 12.34 20.73 12.08
CA THR A 100 11.59 21.83 12.67
C THR A 100 10.78 21.35 13.87
N ASP A 101 10.82 22.10 14.97
CA ASP A 101 9.92 21.87 16.10
C ASP A 101 8.47 22.23 15.71
N MET A 102 7.65 21.22 15.51
CA MET A 102 6.27 21.34 15.02
C MET A 102 5.29 20.99 16.14
N PRO A 103 4.13 21.68 16.22
CA PRO A 103 3.06 21.25 17.11
C PRO A 103 2.66 19.78 16.84
N PRO A 104 2.13 19.06 17.85
CA PRO A 104 1.64 17.70 17.64
C PRO A 104 0.66 17.60 16.47
N ILE A 105 0.79 16.56 15.65
CA ILE A 105 0.02 16.40 14.41
C ILE A 105 -1.49 16.40 14.69
N GLU A 106 -1.92 15.95 15.87
CA GLU A 106 -3.32 15.90 16.31
C GLU A 106 -3.99 17.28 16.38
N ARG A 107 -3.21 18.35 16.52
CA ARG A 107 -3.73 19.74 16.54
C ARG A 107 -4.09 20.28 15.16
N PHE A 108 -3.74 19.56 14.09
CA PHE A 108 -4.02 19.95 12.72
C PHE A 108 -5.37 19.40 12.23
N PRO A 109 -6.01 20.00 11.21
CA PRO A 109 -7.26 19.50 10.66
C PRO A 109 -7.17 18.05 10.17
N LYS A 110 -8.21 17.25 10.41
CA LYS A 110 -8.27 15.84 9.98
C LYS A 110 -8.00 15.66 8.49
N SER A 111 -8.48 16.57 7.65
CA SER A 111 -8.25 16.57 6.19
C SER A 111 -6.76 16.55 5.83
N ASP A 112 -5.98 17.34 6.54
CA ASP A 112 -4.56 17.58 6.24
C ASP A 112 -3.74 16.39 6.75
N ARG A 113 -4.07 15.90 7.95
CA ARG A 113 -3.46 14.69 8.53
C ARG A 113 -3.70 13.47 7.66
N VAL A 114 -4.94 13.23 7.25
CA VAL A 114 -5.29 12.09 6.37
C VAL A 114 -4.54 12.18 5.04
N THR A 115 -4.49 13.37 4.43
CA THR A 115 -3.76 13.58 3.17
C THR A 115 -2.26 13.33 3.34
N PHE A 116 -1.66 13.87 4.40
CA PHE A 116 -0.25 13.66 4.72
C PHE A 116 0.07 12.18 4.94
N ARG A 117 -0.67 11.50 5.83
CA ARG A 117 -0.47 10.08 6.14
C ARG A 117 -0.66 9.18 4.92
N TYR A 118 -1.65 9.47 4.08
CA TYR A 118 -1.86 8.74 2.82
C TYR A 118 -0.62 8.77 1.92
N TYR A 119 -0.07 9.96 1.66
CA TYR A 119 1.11 10.08 0.81
C TYR A 119 2.38 9.58 1.49
N LEU A 120 2.53 9.77 2.80
CA LEU A 120 3.65 9.22 3.56
C LEU A 120 3.66 7.68 3.49
N GLY A 121 2.50 7.05 3.68
CA GLY A 121 2.32 5.62 3.52
C GLY A 121 2.65 5.12 2.10
N ARG A 122 2.27 5.88 1.07
CA ARG A 122 2.67 5.59 -0.32
C ARG A 122 4.17 5.73 -0.57
N LEU A 123 4.84 6.70 0.05
CA LEU A 123 6.30 6.83 -0.04
C LEU A 123 7.00 5.64 0.61
N TYR A 124 6.55 5.21 1.79
CA TYR A 124 7.07 4.01 2.44
C TYR A 124 6.82 2.77 1.60
N PHE A 125 5.64 2.64 0.99
CA PHE A 125 5.34 1.54 0.07
C PHE A 125 6.31 1.50 -1.12
N LEU A 126 6.57 2.64 -1.75
CA LEU A 126 7.54 2.75 -2.86
C LEU A 126 8.98 2.48 -2.42
N GLY A 127 9.32 2.76 -1.16
CA GLY A 127 10.61 2.43 -0.55
C GLY A 127 10.68 1.01 0.03
N GLU A 128 9.68 0.17 -0.22
CA GLU A 128 9.53 -1.19 0.32
C GLU A 128 9.53 -1.29 1.86
N GLU A 129 9.31 -0.17 2.57
CA GLU A 129 9.15 -0.11 4.02
C GLU A 129 7.71 -0.48 4.43
N TYR A 130 7.27 -1.71 4.09
CA TYR A 130 5.87 -2.13 4.16
C TYR A 130 5.24 -2.00 5.56
N ALA A 131 5.98 -2.24 6.63
CA ALA A 131 5.48 -2.09 8.00
C ALA A 131 5.12 -0.62 8.35
N LYS A 132 5.96 0.33 7.93
CA LYS A 132 5.70 1.76 8.10
C LYS A 132 4.56 2.22 7.20
N ALA A 133 4.52 1.71 5.96
CA ALA A 133 3.44 1.96 5.02
C ALA A 133 2.09 1.54 5.60
N GLU A 134 2.00 0.32 6.14
CA GLU A 134 0.78 -0.19 6.78
C GLU A 134 0.29 0.71 7.90
N THR A 135 1.20 1.10 8.80
CA THR A 135 0.89 1.93 9.96
C THR A 135 0.28 3.28 9.54
N GLU A 136 0.94 3.99 8.62
CA GLU A 136 0.47 5.30 8.17
C GLU A 136 -0.83 5.22 7.37
N LEU A 137 -0.97 4.21 6.50
CA LEU A 137 -2.18 4.01 5.71
C LEU A 137 -3.37 3.57 6.57
N ASP A 138 -3.16 2.75 7.59
CA ASP A 138 -4.22 2.36 8.53
C ASP A 138 -4.69 3.55 9.37
N LEU A 139 -3.76 4.38 9.86
CA LEU A 139 -4.12 5.63 10.53
C LEU A 139 -4.88 6.57 9.61
N ALA A 140 -4.42 6.76 8.36
CA ALA A 140 -5.13 7.55 7.36
C ALA A 140 -6.56 7.01 7.12
N PHE A 141 -6.71 5.69 7.00
CA PHE A 141 -8.00 5.06 6.77
C PHE A 141 -8.94 5.26 7.97
N ARG A 142 -8.46 5.11 9.21
CA ARG A 142 -9.26 5.30 10.44
C ARG A 142 -9.67 6.75 10.65
N GLU A 143 -8.74 7.70 10.43
CA GLU A 143 -9.01 9.13 10.59
C GLU A 143 -9.92 9.70 9.48
N CYS A 144 -9.92 9.09 8.29
CA CYS A 144 -10.76 9.51 7.17
C CYS A 144 -12.25 9.36 7.52
N LEU A 145 -13.02 10.42 7.27
CA LEU A 145 -14.45 10.47 7.53
C LEU A 145 -15.20 9.36 6.80
N ARG A 146 -16.18 8.74 7.47
CA ARG A 146 -17.00 7.64 6.91
C ARG A 146 -17.78 8.07 5.66
N SER A 147 -18.17 9.34 5.56
CA SER A 147 -18.84 9.91 4.39
C SER A 147 -17.93 10.00 3.16
N GLN A 148 -16.62 10.07 3.34
CA GLN A 148 -15.64 10.27 2.27
C GLN A 148 -15.20 8.93 1.64
N LYS A 149 -16.17 8.22 1.04
CA LYS A 149 -15.95 6.88 0.46
C LYS A 149 -14.83 6.86 -0.59
N LYS A 150 -14.79 7.87 -1.48
CA LYS A 150 -13.75 7.99 -2.53
C LYS A 150 -12.34 8.03 -1.93
N ASN A 151 -12.14 8.80 -0.87
CA ASN A 151 -10.83 8.91 -0.21
C ASN A 151 -10.45 7.61 0.51
N LYS A 152 -11.42 6.95 1.14
CA LYS A 152 -11.20 5.63 1.73
C LYS A 152 -10.83 4.58 0.69
N GLU A 153 -11.48 4.56 -0.47
CA GLU A 153 -11.09 3.69 -1.59
C GLU A 153 -9.66 3.97 -2.06
N LEU A 154 -9.25 5.23 -2.20
CA LEU A 154 -7.87 5.59 -2.55
C LEU A 154 -6.86 5.08 -1.53
N ILE A 155 -7.14 5.19 -0.24
CA ILE A 155 -6.26 4.65 0.81
C ILE A 155 -6.18 3.12 0.71
N LEU A 156 -7.30 2.44 0.45
CA LEU A 156 -7.36 0.99 0.32
C LEU A 156 -6.56 0.45 -0.87
N GLN A 157 -6.38 1.24 -1.94
CA GLN A 157 -5.58 0.83 -3.11
C GLN A 157 -4.13 0.50 -2.74
N THR A 158 -3.54 1.18 -1.75
CA THR A 158 -2.17 0.88 -1.28
C THR A 158 -2.19 0.06 0.02
N LEU A 159 -3.18 0.23 0.89
CA LEU A 159 -3.25 -0.50 2.15
C LEU A 159 -3.52 -2.00 1.97
N LEU A 160 -4.40 -2.38 1.04
CA LEU A 160 -4.73 -3.78 0.82
C LEU A 160 -3.57 -4.60 0.27
N PRO A 161 -2.81 -4.16 -0.75
CA PRO A 161 -1.61 -4.88 -1.19
C PRO A 161 -0.63 -5.16 -0.04
N VAL A 162 -0.37 -4.16 0.83
CA VAL A 162 0.50 -4.32 2.01
C VAL A 162 -0.03 -5.39 2.95
N ARG A 163 -1.33 -5.37 3.24
CA ARG A 163 -1.97 -6.36 4.13
C ARG A 163 -2.05 -7.75 3.52
N LEU A 164 -2.31 -7.83 2.21
CA LEU A 164 -2.38 -9.10 1.48
C LEU A 164 -1.03 -9.81 1.51
N MET A 165 0.09 -9.10 1.32
CA MET A 165 1.44 -9.69 1.47
C MET A 165 1.70 -10.29 2.86
N ARG A 166 0.98 -9.83 3.89
CA ARG A 166 1.08 -10.33 5.27
C ARG A 166 0.02 -11.37 5.61
N GLY A 167 -0.78 -11.80 4.64
CA GLY A 167 -1.87 -12.76 4.85
C GLY A 167 -3.11 -12.17 5.51
N VAL A 168 -3.21 -10.84 5.62
CA VAL A 168 -4.39 -10.16 6.17
C VAL A 168 -5.38 -9.88 5.04
N LEU A 169 -6.48 -10.64 5.02
CA LEU A 169 -7.51 -10.54 3.99
C LEU A 169 -8.57 -9.48 4.33
N PRO A 170 -9.12 -8.76 3.32
CA PRO A 170 -10.25 -7.88 3.53
C PRO A 170 -11.52 -8.67 3.90
N THR A 171 -12.35 -8.11 4.77
CA THR A 171 -13.63 -8.70 5.13
C THR A 171 -14.68 -8.44 4.04
N ASN A 172 -15.68 -9.33 3.92
CA ASN A 172 -16.79 -9.12 2.99
C ASN A 172 -17.55 -7.81 3.27
N ALA A 173 -17.68 -7.42 4.56
CA ALA A 173 -18.29 -6.15 4.95
C ALA A 173 -17.51 -4.94 4.40
N LEU A 174 -16.18 -4.96 4.49
CA LEU A 174 -15.33 -3.92 3.90
C LEU A 174 -15.50 -3.87 2.38
N LEU A 175 -15.42 -5.01 1.70
CA LEU A 175 -15.56 -5.06 0.24
C LEU A 175 -16.94 -4.59 -0.22
N ASN A 176 -18.01 -4.97 0.47
CA ASN A 176 -19.36 -4.50 0.14
C ASN A 176 -19.54 -2.99 0.35
N GLN A 177 -18.78 -2.38 1.26
CA GLN A 177 -18.80 -0.93 1.48
C GLN A 177 -18.09 -0.15 0.35
N TYR A 178 -17.12 -0.77 -0.34
CA TYR A 178 -16.24 -0.15 -1.32
C TYR A 178 -16.22 -0.93 -2.65
N PRO A 179 -17.17 -0.65 -3.57
CA PRO A 179 -17.35 -1.44 -4.79
C PRO A 179 -16.12 -1.50 -5.70
N LYS A 180 -15.36 -0.40 -5.84
CA LYS A 180 -14.16 -0.41 -6.70
C LYS A 180 -13.08 -1.30 -6.09
N THR A 181 -12.94 -1.25 -4.77
CA THR A 181 -12.05 -2.13 -4.03
C THR A 181 -12.48 -3.60 -4.17
N LYS A 182 -13.78 -3.89 -4.11
CA LYS A 182 -14.32 -5.24 -4.32
C LYS A 182 -14.03 -5.79 -5.71
N GLN A 183 -14.17 -4.97 -6.74
CA GLN A 183 -13.91 -5.38 -8.11
C GLN A 183 -12.46 -5.86 -8.30
N VAL A 184 -11.49 -5.18 -7.67
CA VAL A 184 -10.06 -5.51 -7.80
C VAL A 184 -9.67 -6.68 -6.87
N TYR A 185 -10.04 -6.60 -5.59
CA TYR A 185 -9.50 -7.51 -4.57
C TYR A 185 -10.43 -8.66 -4.18
N GLY A 186 -11.68 -8.66 -4.64
CA GLY A 186 -12.68 -9.67 -4.25
C GLY A 186 -12.31 -11.08 -4.70
N GLY A 187 -11.95 -11.23 -5.98
CA GLY A 187 -11.49 -12.52 -6.54
C GLY A 187 -10.20 -12.98 -5.87
N ILE A 188 -9.24 -12.07 -5.72
CA ILE A 188 -7.93 -12.31 -5.10
C ILE A 188 -8.09 -12.81 -3.66
N ALA A 189 -8.86 -12.10 -2.82
CA ALA A 189 -9.07 -12.48 -1.43
C ALA A 189 -9.81 -13.83 -1.30
N LYS A 190 -10.79 -14.10 -2.17
CA LYS A 190 -11.50 -15.38 -2.22
C LYS A 190 -10.54 -16.52 -2.58
N ALA A 191 -9.71 -16.34 -3.60
CA ALA A 191 -8.73 -17.32 -4.04
C ALA A 191 -7.70 -17.66 -2.96
N ILE A 192 -7.15 -16.64 -2.27
CA ILE A 192 -6.25 -16.86 -1.13
C ILE A 192 -6.95 -17.65 -0.02
N LYS A 193 -8.16 -17.26 0.39
CA LYS A 193 -8.92 -17.96 1.44
C LYS A 193 -9.19 -19.42 1.08
N MET A 194 -9.47 -19.68 -0.20
CA MET A 194 -9.71 -21.04 -0.70
C MET A 194 -8.42 -21.85 -0.89
N GLY A 195 -7.25 -21.21 -0.94
CA GLY A 195 -6.01 -21.87 -1.34
C GLY A 195 -6.04 -22.29 -2.81
N ASN A 196 -6.77 -21.57 -3.67
CA ASN A 196 -6.81 -21.87 -5.11
C ASN A 196 -5.85 -20.91 -5.84
N VAL A 197 -4.68 -21.42 -6.20
CA VAL A 197 -3.60 -20.63 -6.80
C VAL A 197 -3.93 -20.27 -8.26
N LYS A 198 -4.58 -21.17 -9.01
CA LYS A 198 -5.03 -20.88 -10.38
C LYS A 198 -6.04 -19.73 -10.40
N ALA A 199 -7.07 -19.80 -9.57
CA ALA A 199 -8.06 -18.75 -9.43
C ALA A 199 -7.46 -17.42 -8.95
N PHE A 200 -6.37 -17.47 -8.17
CA PHE A 200 -5.61 -16.27 -7.81
C PHE A 200 -4.95 -15.65 -9.04
N ASN A 201 -4.29 -16.45 -9.88
CA ASN A 201 -3.63 -15.98 -11.10
C ASN A 201 -4.64 -15.38 -12.08
N GLU A 202 -5.77 -16.05 -12.28
CA GLU A 202 -6.87 -15.54 -13.12
C GLU A 202 -7.40 -14.19 -12.59
N ALA A 203 -7.63 -14.08 -11.28
CA ALA A 203 -8.06 -12.83 -10.66
C ALA A 203 -6.99 -11.72 -10.74
N LEU A 204 -5.71 -12.07 -10.67
CA LEU A 204 -4.60 -11.14 -10.81
C LEU A 204 -4.53 -10.58 -12.25
N VAL A 205 -4.67 -11.43 -13.26
CA VAL A 205 -4.72 -11.03 -14.68
C VAL A 205 -5.92 -10.10 -14.93
N GLN A 206 -7.10 -10.44 -14.40
CA GLN A 206 -8.29 -9.57 -14.53
C GLN A 206 -8.08 -8.18 -13.89
N ALA A 207 -7.30 -8.10 -12.83
CA ALA A 207 -7.01 -6.86 -12.11
C ALA A 207 -5.76 -6.11 -12.62
N GLU A 208 -4.99 -6.71 -13.54
CA GLU A 208 -3.63 -6.29 -13.91
C GLU A 208 -3.55 -4.82 -14.30
N ALA A 209 -4.34 -4.39 -15.30
CA ALA A 209 -4.33 -3.01 -15.79
C ALA A 209 -4.61 -1.98 -14.67
N THR A 210 -5.45 -2.34 -13.70
CA THR A 210 -5.78 -1.46 -12.57
C THR A 210 -4.64 -1.42 -11.56
N LEU A 211 -4.04 -2.58 -11.25
CA LEU A 211 -2.93 -2.69 -10.31
C LEU A 211 -1.64 -2.03 -10.84
N ILE A 212 -1.36 -2.16 -12.14
CA ILE A 212 -0.24 -1.48 -12.81
C ILE A 212 -0.43 0.04 -12.71
N ARG A 213 -1.62 0.55 -13.02
CA ARG A 213 -1.92 1.99 -12.92
C ARG A 213 -1.77 2.50 -11.48
N GLN A 214 -2.10 1.68 -10.49
CA GLN A 214 -1.95 2.00 -9.06
C GLN A 214 -0.50 1.86 -8.57
N GLY A 215 0.37 1.19 -9.32
CA GLY A 215 1.74 0.86 -8.92
C GLY A 215 1.81 -0.22 -7.83
N THR A 216 0.80 -1.10 -7.73
CA THR A 216 0.67 -2.08 -6.64
C THR A 216 0.71 -3.54 -7.10
N TYR A 217 0.87 -3.78 -8.41
CA TYR A 217 0.88 -5.11 -9.02
C TYR A 217 1.82 -6.10 -8.31
N PHE A 218 3.11 -5.77 -8.24
CA PHE A 218 4.12 -6.66 -7.63
C PHE A 218 3.85 -6.98 -6.16
N ALA A 219 3.29 -6.04 -5.40
CA ALA A 219 2.91 -6.30 -4.02
C ALA A 219 1.75 -7.30 -3.93
N VAL A 220 0.77 -7.20 -4.82
CA VAL A 220 -0.33 -8.17 -4.87
C VAL A 220 0.16 -9.53 -5.36
N GLU A 221 1.01 -9.57 -6.39
CA GLU A 221 1.61 -10.80 -6.92
C GLU A 221 2.37 -11.60 -5.84
N LYS A 222 3.15 -10.92 -4.97
CA LYS A 222 3.82 -11.56 -3.83
C LYS A 222 2.85 -12.33 -2.92
N ALA A 223 1.57 -11.94 -2.84
CA ALA A 223 0.55 -12.63 -2.05
C ALA A 223 0.12 -13.99 -2.63
N GLN A 224 0.49 -14.35 -3.87
CA GLN A 224 0.25 -15.68 -4.45
C GLN A 224 0.81 -16.80 -3.55
N SER A 225 1.98 -16.56 -2.96
CA SER A 225 2.63 -17.50 -2.03
C SER A 225 1.76 -17.84 -0.81
N ILE A 226 0.85 -16.93 -0.42
CA ILE A 226 -0.08 -17.15 0.69
C ILE A 226 -1.23 -18.05 0.27
N ALA A 227 -1.73 -17.92 -0.97
CA ALA A 227 -2.69 -18.87 -1.52
C ALA A 227 -2.10 -20.27 -1.58
N MET A 228 -0.83 -20.39 -2.01
CA MET A 228 -0.10 -21.66 -2.05
C MET A 228 0.04 -22.28 -0.64
N ARG A 229 0.52 -21.48 0.32
CA ARG A 229 0.60 -21.90 1.73
C ARG A 229 -0.77 -22.38 2.25
N GLN A 230 -1.85 -21.69 1.90
CA GLN A 230 -3.20 -22.05 2.34
C GLN A 230 -3.68 -23.36 1.71
N LEU A 231 -3.29 -23.69 0.48
CA LEU A 231 -3.52 -25.00 -0.14
C LEU A 231 -2.81 -26.11 0.63
N PHE A 232 -1.51 -25.97 0.84
CA PHE A 232 -0.70 -26.98 1.54
C PHE A 232 -1.14 -27.16 2.99
N ARG A 233 -1.56 -26.09 3.66
CA ARG A 233 -2.18 -26.17 4.99
C ARG A 233 -3.45 -27.01 4.97
N LYS A 234 -4.28 -26.89 3.92
CA LYS A 234 -5.49 -27.71 3.80
C LYS A 234 -5.16 -29.18 3.59
N VAL A 235 -4.13 -29.50 2.80
CA VAL A 235 -3.64 -30.89 2.66
C VAL A 235 -3.25 -31.44 4.02
N TYR A 236 -2.49 -30.68 4.81
CA TYR A 236 -2.12 -31.07 6.17
C TYR A 236 -3.34 -31.33 7.07
N LEU A 237 -4.35 -30.46 7.04
CA LEU A 237 -5.57 -30.61 7.82
C LEU A 237 -6.41 -31.83 7.39
N VAL A 238 -6.50 -32.10 6.09
CA VAL A 238 -7.24 -33.26 5.53
C VAL A 238 -6.53 -34.58 5.84
N MET A 239 -5.21 -34.55 6.04
CA MET A 239 -4.40 -35.71 6.39
C MET A 239 -4.22 -35.84 7.92
N ASP A 240 -5.25 -35.45 8.67
CA ASP A 240 -5.35 -35.56 10.13
C ASP A 240 -4.14 -35.01 10.90
N ASN A 241 -3.60 -33.88 10.42
CA ASN A 241 -2.47 -33.21 11.06
C ASN A 241 -1.19 -34.08 11.17
N SER A 242 -1.05 -35.09 10.31
CA SER A 242 0.15 -35.94 10.28
C SER A 242 1.41 -35.11 10.02
N THR A 243 2.45 -35.35 10.82
CA THR A 243 3.75 -34.68 10.66
C THR A 243 4.57 -35.24 9.51
N ARG A 244 4.17 -36.36 8.90
CA ARG A 244 4.87 -36.98 7.76
C ARG A 244 3.89 -37.16 6.61
N LEU A 245 4.08 -36.37 5.55
CA LEU A 245 3.19 -36.34 4.40
C LEU A 245 3.96 -36.62 3.12
N ALA A 246 3.49 -37.60 2.34
CA ALA A 246 4.08 -37.91 1.05
C ALA A 246 3.87 -36.72 0.08
N ILE A 247 4.93 -36.29 -0.61
CA ILE A 247 4.91 -35.20 -1.61
C ILE A 247 3.82 -35.41 -2.69
N PRO A 248 3.55 -36.64 -3.18
CA PRO A 248 2.47 -36.85 -4.16
C PRO A 248 1.09 -36.34 -3.73
N LYS A 249 0.80 -36.29 -2.42
CA LYS A 249 -0.47 -35.73 -1.91
C LYS A 249 -0.59 -34.23 -2.19
N PHE A 250 0.53 -33.50 -2.16
CA PHE A 250 0.56 -32.08 -2.50
C PHE A 250 0.45 -31.87 -4.01
N LYS A 251 1.09 -32.73 -4.81
CA LYS A 251 0.91 -32.74 -6.28
C LYS A 251 -0.56 -32.91 -6.66
N THR A 252 -1.24 -33.91 -6.10
CA THR A 252 -2.69 -34.10 -6.33
C THR A 252 -3.50 -32.87 -5.92
N ALA A 253 -3.13 -32.17 -4.86
CA ALA A 253 -3.81 -30.94 -4.46
C ALA A 253 -3.56 -29.77 -5.43
N LEU A 254 -2.37 -29.67 -6.02
CA LEU A 254 -2.04 -28.70 -7.06
C LEU A 254 -2.82 -28.98 -8.35
N GLU A 255 -2.86 -30.24 -8.79
CA GLU A 255 -3.65 -30.69 -9.93
C GLU A 255 -5.15 -30.44 -9.69
N PHE A 256 -5.64 -30.69 -8.48
CA PHE A 256 -7.03 -30.43 -8.10
C PHE A 256 -7.43 -28.95 -8.24
N VAL A 257 -6.52 -28.01 -7.97
CA VAL A 257 -6.76 -26.58 -8.21
C VAL A 257 -6.47 -26.17 -9.66
N GLY A 258 -6.11 -27.12 -10.52
CA GLY A 258 -5.87 -26.93 -11.94
C GLY A 258 -4.48 -26.43 -12.31
N LEU A 259 -3.48 -26.62 -11.42
CA LEU A 259 -2.07 -26.41 -11.73
C LEU A 259 -1.47 -27.72 -12.24
N GLU A 260 -1.04 -27.74 -13.50
CA GLU A 260 -0.26 -28.83 -14.06
C GLU A 260 1.18 -28.64 -13.63
N VAL A 261 1.66 -29.52 -12.76
CA VAL A 261 3.03 -29.50 -12.22
C VAL A 261 3.58 -30.90 -12.14
N ASP A 262 4.89 -31.05 -12.28
CA ASP A 262 5.55 -32.33 -12.03
C ASP A 262 5.92 -32.50 -10.54
N MET A 263 6.60 -33.61 -10.24
CA MET A 263 7.05 -33.91 -8.87
C MET A 263 8.17 -32.99 -8.39
N GLU A 264 9.09 -32.59 -9.28
CA GLU A 264 10.23 -31.74 -8.96
C GLU A 264 9.75 -30.31 -8.66
N GLU A 265 8.81 -29.79 -9.46
CA GLU A 265 8.15 -28.51 -9.23
C GLU A 265 7.35 -28.50 -7.93
N THR A 266 6.65 -29.59 -7.62
CA THR A 266 5.93 -29.73 -6.34
C THR A 266 6.89 -29.66 -5.16
N GLU A 267 8.02 -30.37 -5.23
CA GLU A 267 9.05 -30.35 -4.20
C GLU A 267 9.68 -28.96 -4.07
N TRP A 268 9.99 -28.31 -5.20
CA TRP A 268 10.52 -26.95 -5.23
C TRP A 268 9.55 -25.93 -4.60
N MET A 269 8.25 -26.03 -4.89
CA MET A 269 7.23 -25.19 -4.28
C MET A 269 7.17 -25.37 -2.76
N LEU A 270 7.24 -26.61 -2.27
CA LEU A 270 7.29 -26.90 -0.84
C LEU A 270 8.58 -26.35 -0.20
N ALA A 271 9.73 -26.54 -0.85
CA ALA A 271 11.01 -26.02 -0.40
C ALA A 271 10.97 -24.49 -0.27
N ASN A 272 10.37 -23.80 -1.25
CA ASN A 272 10.19 -22.35 -1.22
C ASN A 272 9.30 -21.90 -0.06
N MET A 273 8.26 -22.65 0.29
CA MET A 273 7.42 -22.36 1.45
C MET A 273 8.14 -22.55 2.78
N ILE A 274 9.05 -23.53 2.86
CA ILE A 274 9.91 -23.74 4.03
C ILE A 274 10.93 -22.60 4.15
N TYR A 275 11.60 -22.27 3.06
CA TYR A 275 12.58 -21.17 2.99
C TYR A 275 11.97 -19.83 3.44
N LYS A 276 10.74 -19.52 3.02
CA LYS A 276 9.99 -18.33 3.44
C LYS A 276 9.48 -18.37 4.89
N GLY A 277 9.71 -19.46 5.63
CA GLY A 277 9.19 -19.65 6.98
C GLY A 277 7.66 -19.75 7.04
N TYR A 278 7.00 -20.08 5.92
CA TYR A 278 5.55 -20.26 5.82
C TYR A 278 5.11 -21.68 6.21
N ILE A 279 6.05 -22.62 6.12
CA ILE A 279 5.96 -24.00 6.59
C ILE A 279 7.19 -24.27 7.47
N LYS A 280 6.99 -24.87 8.64
CA LYS A 280 8.09 -25.35 9.49
C LYS A 280 8.25 -26.85 9.30
N GLY A 281 9.39 -27.27 8.78
CA GLY A 281 9.68 -28.66 8.48
C GLY A 281 10.89 -28.82 7.58
N TYR A 282 11.11 -30.03 7.07
CA TYR A 282 12.13 -30.33 6.08
C TYR A 282 11.59 -31.33 5.04
N LEU A 283 12.25 -31.37 3.89
CA LEU A 283 11.95 -32.34 2.83
C LEU A 283 12.95 -33.49 2.89
N SER A 284 12.45 -34.71 2.73
CA SER A 284 13.25 -35.91 2.49
C SER A 284 13.11 -36.26 1.02
N HIS A 285 14.08 -35.82 0.21
CA HIS A 285 14.08 -35.98 -1.24
C HIS A 285 14.02 -37.47 -1.64
N GLU A 286 14.94 -38.29 -1.12
CA GLU A 286 15.01 -39.74 -1.41
C GLU A 286 13.69 -40.48 -1.14
N LYS A 287 12.94 -40.06 -0.11
CA LYS A 287 11.70 -40.72 0.31
C LYS A 287 10.45 -40.02 -0.22
N LEU A 288 10.59 -38.86 -0.85
CA LEU A 288 9.49 -37.99 -1.28
C LEU A 288 8.51 -37.68 -0.14
N PHE A 289 9.03 -37.25 1.02
CA PHE A 289 8.23 -36.84 2.18
C PHE A 289 8.51 -35.39 2.60
N LEU A 290 7.45 -34.68 2.95
CA LEU A 290 7.50 -33.50 3.79
C LEU A 290 7.36 -33.92 5.26
N VAL A 291 8.35 -33.57 6.08
CA VAL A 291 8.31 -33.77 7.53
C VAL A 291 8.07 -32.41 8.20
N LEU A 292 6.88 -32.25 8.76
CA LEU A 292 6.43 -31.03 9.42
C LEU A 292 6.83 -31.00 10.89
N SER A 293 7.05 -29.79 11.42
CA SER A 293 7.26 -29.54 12.84
C SER A 293 6.05 -29.98 13.67
N LYS A 294 6.31 -30.59 14.83
CA LYS A 294 5.26 -30.90 15.83
C LYS A 294 4.65 -29.62 16.43
N GLY A 295 5.45 -28.57 16.54
CA GLY A 295 5.02 -27.26 17.04
C GLY A 295 4.80 -26.29 15.89
N ASP A 296 3.55 -25.89 15.68
CA ASP A 296 3.12 -24.84 14.74
C ASP A 296 3.68 -25.03 13.31
N PRO A 297 3.30 -26.09 12.58
CA PRO A 297 3.83 -26.40 11.25
C PRO A 297 3.50 -25.35 10.19
N PHE A 298 2.46 -24.56 10.40
CA PHE A 298 2.03 -23.46 9.53
C PHE A 298 1.91 -22.17 10.37
N PRO A 299 3.03 -21.50 10.69
CA PRO A 299 3.05 -20.33 11.56
C PRO A 299 2.31 -19.13 10.98
N ASN A 300 1.90 -18.19 11.83
CA ASN A 300 1.23 -16.98 11.38
C ASN A 300 2.15 -16.18 10.43
N ILE A 301 1.61 -15.77 9.27
CA ILE A 301 2.36 -15.07 8.23
C ILE A 301 2.90 -13.73 8.75
N SER A 302 2.18 -13.08 9.66
CA SER A 302 2.62 -11.82 10.27
C SER A 302 3.90 -11.94 11.09
N SER A 303 4.26 -13.14 11.56
CA SER A 303 5.50 -13.42 12.29
C SER A 303 6.64 -13.94 11.41
N SER A 304 6.37 -14.32 10.16
CA SER A 304 7.37 -14.91 9.23
C SER A 304 8.00 -13.89 8.26
N ILE A 305 7.48 -12.66 8.21
CA ILE A 305 8.00 -11.59 7.35
C ILE A 305 8.80 -10.64 8.24
N GLN A 306 10.10 -10.89 8.38
CA GLN A 306 11.10 -9.94 8.89
C GLN A 306 11.93 -9.42 7.72
#